data_AF-E6PND1-F1
#
_entry.id   AF-E6PND1-F1
#
_cell.length_a   1.000
_cell.length_b   1.000
_cell.length_c   1.000
_cell.angle_alpha   90.00
_cell.angle_beta   90.00
_cell.angle_gamma   90.00
#
_symmetry.space_group_name_H-M   'P 1'
#
loop_
_entity.id
_entity.type
_entity.pdbx_description
1 polymer ?
#
loop_
_entity_poly.entity_id
_entity_poly.type
_entity_poly.pdbx_seq_one_letter_code
_entity_poly.pdbx_strand_id
1 'polypeptide(L)'
;MKPYCLELSGPWACFTRPEMKVERVSYDVMTPSAARACFEAILWKPAIRWHVRRIEVLKPIRWINLRRNEVASVISTRNVETAMKNGQGDLALYVEDDRQQRAGLFLRDVAYRVHADLEFLPARDPEARVPKYHEMFERRASKGQCVNQPYLGTREFAAHFRLIADTATEPRPIDETRDLGFMLHDLDFSNTADPQPRFFRALMEQGVVQVPAWNSVEVRG
;
A
#
# COMPACT_ATOMS: atom_id res chain seq x y z
N MET A 1 -21.64 6.78 4.34
CA MET A 1 -20.87 5.54 4.15
C MET A 1 -20.44 5.06 5.52
N LYS A 2 -20.39 3.75 5.79
CA LYS A 2 -19.95 3.22 7.08
C LYS A 2 -18.41 3.25 7.14
N PRO A 3 -17.79 3.96 8.09
CA PRO A 3 -16.35 3.95 8.24
C PRO A 3 -15.88 2.66 8.90
N TYR A 4 -14.73 2.16 8.47
CA TYR A 4 -14.00 1.06 9.06
C TYR A 4 -12.62 1.51 9.51
N CYS A 5 -12.14 0.88 10.59
CA CYS A 5 -10.85 1.19 11.16
C CYS A 5 -10.00 -0.09 11.29
N LEU A 6 -8.81 -0.07 10.72
CA LEU A 6 -7.82 -1.14 10.85
C LEU A 6 -6.58 -0.63 11.57
N GLU A 7 -6.09 -1.39 12.54
CA GLU A 7 -4.71 -1.29 12.98
C GLU A 7 -3.85 -2.13 12.03
N LEU A 8 -2.77 -1.55 11.50
CA LEU A 8 -1.79 -2.21 10.64
C LEU A 8 -0.42 -2.07 11.27
N SER A 9 0.30 -3.17 11.50
CA SER A 9 1.62 -3.12 12.13
C SER A 9 2.59 -4.14 11.57
N GLY A 10 3.88 -3.88 11.72
CA GLY A 10 4.92 -4.78 11.25
C GLY A 10 6.32 -4.35 11.70
N PRO A 11 7.29 -5.28 11.66
CA PRO A 11 8.66 -4.98 12.06
C PRO A 11 9.34 -4.00 11.11
N TRP A 12 8.98 -4.01 9.82
CA TRP A 12 9.55 -3.15 8.78
C TRP A 12 8.49 -2.71 7.77
N ALA A 13 8.75 -1.62 7.07
CA ALA A 13 7.92 -1.15 5.95
C ALA A 13 8.75 -0.36 4.93
N CYS A 14 8.31 -0.37 3.66
CA CYS A 14 8.89 0.47 2.62
C CYS A 14 7.82 0.97 1.65
N PHE A 15 7.35 2.19 1.89
CA PHE A 15 6.47 2.92 0.99
C PHE A 15 7.34 3.70 0.01
N THR A 16 7.84 3.03 -1.03
CA THR A 16 8.90 3.56 -1.90
C THR A 16 8.53 4.91 -2.52
N ARG A 17 9.41 5.90 -2.34
CA ARG A 17 9.37 7.19 -3.03
C ARG A 17 9.61 6.98 -4.54
N PRO A 18 8.72 7.44 -5.44
CA PRO A 18 8.86 7.22 -6.88
C PRO A 18 10.16 7.78 -7.48
N GLU A 19 10.70 8.85 -6.90
CA GLU A 19 11.94 9.51 -7.29
C GLU A 19 13.22 8.71 -6.93
N MET A 20 13.13 7.78 -5.96
CA MET A 20 14.26 7.00 -5.44
C MET A 20 13.96 5.50 -5.55
N LYS A 21 13.73 5.02 -6.78
CA LYS A 21 13.41 3.60 -7.04
C LYS A 21 14.62 2.67 -7.09
N VAL A 22 15.79 3.18 -7.45
CA VAL A 22 17.02 2.38 -7.58
C VAL A 22 17.58 2.04 -6.20
N GLU A 23 17.82 3.06 -5.38
CA GLU A 23 18.08 2.92 -3.94
C GLU A 23 16.79 3.23 -3.21
N ARG A 24 16.09 2.18 -2.75
CA ARG A 24 14.72 2.32 -2.25
C ARG A 24 14.70 3.15 -0.97
N VAL A 25 14.09 4.32 -1.03
CA VAL A 25 13.82 5.15 0.15
C VAL A 25 12.32 5.16 0.42
N SER A 26 11.93 4.78 1.63
CA SER A 26 10.53 4.86 2.05
C SER A 26 10.09 6.32 2.25
N TYR A 27 8.81 6.61 2.02
CA TYR A 27 8.14 7.72 2.70
C TYR A 27 8.21 7.50 4.21
N ASP A 28 8.13 8.60 4.96
CA ASP A 28 8.14 8.64 6.41
C ASP A 28 6.93 7.92 7.04
N VAL A 29 5.81 7.87 6.31
CA VAL A 29 4.54 7.25 6.74
C VAL A 29 3.90 6.46 5.59
N MET A 30 2.88 5.66 5.93
CA MET A 30 2.09 4.90 4.96
C MET A 30 1.38 5.83 3.96
N THR A 31 1.46 5.49 2.66
CA THR A 31 0.72 6.18 1.60
C THR A 31 -0.75 5.73 1.57
N PRO A 32 -1.70 6.57 1.13
CA PRO A 32 -3.09 6.17 0.96
C PRO A 32 -3.25 4.96 0.03
N SER A 33 -2.48 4.90 -1.06
CA SER A 33 -2.44 3.75 -1.98
C SER A 33 -2.11 2.43 -1.27
N ALA A 34 -1.05 2.42 -0.45
CA ALA A 34 -0.65 1.23 0.31
C ALA A 34 -1.70 0.86 1.37
N ALA A 35 -2.30 1.86 1.99
CA ALA A 35 -3.37 1.66 2.97
C ALA A 35 -4.61 1.03 2.32
N ARG A 36 -5.04 1.54 1.15
CA ARG A 36 -6.12 0.97 0.34
C ARG A 36 -5.85 -0.49 -0.01
N ALA A 37 -4.63 -0.79 -0.47
CA ALA A 37 -4.24 -2.16 -0.82
C ALA A 37 -4.36 -3.13 0.38
N CYS A 38 -4.15 -2.68 1.62
CA CYS A 38 -4.34 -3.51 2.81
C CYS A 38 -5.82 -3.89 3.02
N PHE A 39 -6.76 -2.95 2.81
CA PHE A 39 -8.19 -3.25 2.85
C PHE A 39 -8.60 -4.19 1.72
N GLU A 40 -8.08 -3.97 0.51
CA GLU A 40 -8.36 -4.82 -0.67
C GLU A 40 -7.82 -6.25 -0.51
N ALA A 41 -6.67 -6.41 0.14
CA ALA A 41 -6.10 -7.71 0.47
C ALA A 41 -7.02 -8.53 1.38
N ILE A 42 -7.79 -7.88 2.27
CA ILE A 42 -8.82 -8.52 3.11
C ILE A 42 -10.08 -8.83 2.28
N LEU A 43 -10.60 -7.82 1.60
CA LEU A 43 -11.73 -7.95 0.70
C LEU A 43 -11.65 -6.96 -0.48
N TRP A 44 -11.59 -7.54 -1.67
CA TRP A 44 -11.77 -6.81 -2.93
C TRP A 44 -12.74 -7.55 -3.84
N LYS A 45 -13.60 -6.79 -4.52
CA LYS A 45 -14.47 -7.20 -5.62
C LYS A 45 -14.63 -6.03 -6.58
N PRO A 46 -14.92 -6.27 -7.88
CA PRO A 46 -15.18 -5.19 -8.84
C PRO A 46 -16.33 -4.24 -8.46
N ALA A 47 -17.26 -4.72 -7.63
CA ALA A 47 -18.41 -3.95 -7.17
C ALA A 47 -18.17 -3.12 -5.91
N ILE A 48 -16.94 -3.06 -5.39
CA ILE A 48 -16.62 -2.25 -4.23
C ILE A 48 -15.36 -1.41 -4.46
N ARG A 49 -15.28 -0.29 -3.74
CA ARG A 49 -14.11 0.58 -3.71
C ARG A 49 -13.83 1.06 -2.30
N TRP A 50 -12.57 1.02 -1.90
CA TRP A 50 -12.11 1.52 -0.62
C TRP A 50 -11.62 2.95 -0.74
N HIS A 51 -12.10 3.83 0.14
CA HIS A 51 -11.70 5.22 0.22
C HIS A 51 -11.02 5.48 1.55
N VAL A 52 -9.69 5.63 1.53
CA VAL A 52 -8.93 5.99 2.72
C VAL A 52 -9.22 7.45 3.08
N ARG A 53 -9.58 7.69 4.34
CA ARG A 53 -9.95 9.03 4.85
C ARG A 53 -8.88 9.62 5.74
N ARG A 54 -8.27 8.78 6.57
CA ARG A 54 -7.35 9.22 7.61
C ARG A 54 -6.37 8.11 7.96
N ILE A 55 -5.12 8.49 8.17
CA ILE A 55 -4.06 7.59 8.64
C ILE A 55 -3.49 8.20 9.92
N GLU A 56 -3.54 7.46 11.02
CA GLU A 56 -2.90 7.83 12.26
C GLU A 56 -1.62 7.02 12.45
N VAL A 57 -0.55 7.67 12.86
CA VAL A 57 0.76 7.06 13.14
C VAL A 57 0.83 6.75 14.64
N LEU A 58 0.98 5.48 14.98
CA LEU A 58 0.93 5.02 16.38
C LEU A 58 2.33 4.85 17.01
N LYS A 59 3.38 4.76 16.18
CA LYS A 59 4.77 4.58 16.62
C LYS A 59 5.68 5.65 16.02
N PRO A 60 6.74 6.08 16.75
CA PRO A 60 7.68 7.06 16.23
C PRO A 60 8.31 6.62 14.92
N ILE A 61 8.55 7.57 14.02
CA ILE A 61 9.19 7.31 12.72
C ILE A 61 10.65 6.93 12.96
N ARG A 62 10.99 5.67 12.68
CA ARG A 62 12.33 5.11 12.85
C ARG A 62 12.78 4.45 11.59
N TRP A 63 14.06 4.63 11.28
CA TRP A 63 14.67 4.11 10.05
C TRP A 63 15.58 2.91 10.33
N ILE A 64 15.76 2.08 9.31
CA ILE A 64 16.77 1.03 9.22
C ILE A 64 17.38 1.05 7.82
N ASN A 65 18.69 0.89 7.73
CA ASN A 65 19.38 0.69 6.47
C ASN A 65 19.63 -0.80 6.27
N LEU A 66 19.19 -1.35 5.14
CA LEU A 66 19.45 -2.73 4.75
C LEU A 66 20.02 -2.76 3.33
N ARG A 67 21.04 -3.59 3.12
CA ARG A 67 21.57 -3.90 1.79
C ARG A 67 21.16 -5.31 1.38
N ARG A 68 20.81 -5.48 0.12
CA ARG A 68 20.38 -6.76 -0.46
C ARG A 68 21.07 -6.98 -1.80
N ASN A 69 21.30 -8.24 -2.13
CA ASN A 69 21.63 -8.63 -3.48
C ASN A 69 20.31 -8.76 -4.25
N GLU A 70 20.07 -7.87 -5.21
CA GLU A 70 18.97 -7.97 -6.17
C GLU A 70 19.54 -8.31 -7.56
N VAL A 71 18.73 -8.91 -8.43
CA VAL A 71 19.11 -9.11 -9.84
C VAL A 71 19.33 -7.74 -10.49
N ALA A 72 20.46 -7.55 -11.16
CA ALA A 72 20.85 -6.25 -11.70
C ALA A 72 20.08 -5.93 -12.99
N SER A 73 19.94 -6.91 -13.88
CA SER A 73 19.46 -6.70 -15.23
C SER A 73 18.05 -7.25 -15.45
N VAL A 74 17.40 -6.76 -16.49
CA VAL A 74 16.21 -7.39 -17.08
C VAL A 74 16.67 -8.18 -18.29
N ILE A 75 16.07 -9.35 -18.52
CA ILE A 75 16.45 -10.18 -19.66
C ILE A 75 16.25 -9.42 -20.98
N SER A 76 17.23 -9.55 -21.88
CA SER A 76 17.17 -8.94 -23.21
C SER A 76 15.98 -9.46 -24.01
N THR A 77 15.22 -8.54 -24.62
CA THR A 77 14.13 -8.87 -25.55
C THR A 77 14.61 -9.75 -26.70
N ARG A 78 15.84 -9.55 -27.18
CA ARG A 78 16.45 -10.37 -28.23
C ARG A 78 16.63 -11.84 -27.80
N ASN A 79 17.04 -12.07 -26.55
CA ASN A 79 17.22 -13.42 -26.04
C ASN A 79 15.86 -14.13 -25.92
N VAL A 80 14.83 -13.40 -25.47
CA VAL A 80 13.44 -13.89 -25.44
C VAL A 80 12.96 -14.26 -26.84
N GLU A 81 13.12 -13.37 -27.83
CA GLU A 81 12.73 -13.65 -29.23
C GLU A 81 13.45 -14.86 -29.81
N THR A 82 14.74 -15.03 -29.47
CA THR A 82 15.54 -16.16 -29.94
C THR A 82 15.05 -17.48 -29.33
N ALA A 83 14.80 -17.51 -28.02
CA ALA A 83 14.25 -18.68 -27.34
C ALA A 83 12.86 -19.05 -27.86
N MET A 84 12.01 -18.05 -28.14
CA MET A 84 10.69 -18.26 -28.76
C MET A 84 10.81 -18.88 -30.16
N LYS A 85 11.71 -18.38 -31.01
CA LYS A 85 11.93 -18.93 -32.36
C LYS A 85 12.45 -20.36 -32.33
N ASN A 86 13.33 -20.66 -31.38
CA ASN A 86 13.97 -21.97 -31.26
C ASN A 86 13.13 -22.98 -30.47
N GLY A 87 12.04 -22.56 -29.82
CA GLY A 87 11.21 -23.40 -28.94
C GLY A 87 11.88 -23.82 -27.64
N GLN A 88 13.12 -23.39 -27.41
CA GLN A 88 13.93 -23.67 -26.22
C GLN A 88 14.95 -22.55 -26.00
N GLY A 89 15.30 -22.28 -24.75
CA GLY A 89 16.33 -21.32 -24.38
C GLY A 89 16.33 -21.06 -22.88
N ASP A 90 17.48 -20.67 -22.34
CA ASP A 90 17.59 -20.26 -20.94
C ASP A 90 17.21 -18.78 -20.81
N LEU A 91 16.15 -18.53 -20.04
CA LEU A 91 15.65 -17.18 -19.73
C LEU A 91 15.80 -16.84 -18.24
N ALA A 92 16.44 -17.73 -17.46
CA ALA A 92 16.71 -17.47 -16.06
C ALA A 92 17.82 -16.42 -15.93
N LEU A 93 17.64 -15.50 -14.97
CA LEU A 93 18.71 -14.65 -14.48
C LEU A 93 19.03 -15.12 -13.05
N TYR A 94 20.23 -15.64 -12.87
CA TYR A 94 20.72 -16.06 -11.58
C TYR A 94 21.39 -14.89 -10.88
N VAL A 95 21.00 -14.63 -9.64
CA VAL A 95 21.54 -13.50 -8.85
C VAL A 95 23.03 -13.69 -8.57
N GLU A 96 23.52 -14.92 -8.54
CA GLU A 96 24.92 -15.26 -8.38
C GLU A 96 25.79 -14.69 -9.51
N ASP A 97 25.24 -14.67 -10.73
CA ASP A 97 25.94 -14.25 -11.96
C ASP A 97 25.66 -12.79 -12.31
N ASP A 98 24.47 -12.26 -11.97
CA ASP A 98 24.04 -10.89 -12.29
C ASP A 98 23.42 -10.19 -11.07
N ARG A 99 24.27 -9.86 -10.08
CA ARG A 99 23.85 -9.14 -8.85
C ARG A 99 24.19 -7.66 -8.88
N GLN A 100 23.26 -6.89 -8.32
CA GLN A 100 23.48 -5.54 -7.83
C GLN A 100 23.18 -5.47 -6.33
N GLN A 101 24.10 -4.89 -5.56
CA GLN A 101 23.83 -4.54 -4.17
C GLN A 101 23.05 -3.25 -4.10
N ARG A 102 21.79 -3.33 -3.67
CA ARG A 102 20.94 -2.15 -3.47
C ARG A 102 20.79 -1.88 -1.99
N ALA A 103 21.11 -0.65 -1.61
CA ALA A 103 20.81 -0.15 -0.29
C ALA A 103 19.36 0.35 -0.26
N GLY A 104 18.69 0.13 0.86
CA GLY A 104 17.36 0.62 1.12
C GLY A 104 17.28 1.28 2.48
N LEU A 105 16.62 2.44 2.53
CA LEU A 105 16.26 3.13 3.76
C LEU A 105 14.79 2.87 4.06
N PHE A 106 14.55 1.96 5.00
CA PHE A 106 13.22 1.45 5.33
C PHE A 106 12.78 1.95 6.69
N LEU A 107 11.47 1.89 6.94
CA LEU A 107 10.92 2.11 8.27
C LEU A 107 11.05 0.84 9.11
N ARG A 108 11.21 1.00 10.43
CA ARG A 108 11.20 -0.10 11.39
C ARG A 108 10.22 0.16 12.52
N ASP A 109 9.67 -0.93 13.06
CA ASP A 109 8.74 -0.94 14.19
C ASP A 109 7.56 0.01 13.94
N VAL A 110 6.81 -0.24 12.86
CA VAL A 110 5.72 0.64 12.43
C VAL A 110 4.37 0.13 12.92
N ALA A 111 3.48 1.06 13.23
CA ALA A 111 2.07 0.79 13.47
C ALA A 111 1.23 2.00 13.05
N TYR A 112 0.12 1.72 12.37
CA TYR A 112 -0.80 2.71 11.84
C TYR A 112 -2.23 2.35 12.21
N ARG A 113 -3.07 3.36 12.41
CA ARG A 113 -4.53 3.22 12.45
C ARG A 113 -5.11 3.87 11.21
N VAL A 114 -5.73 3.07 10.35
CA VAL A 114 -6.24 3.53 9.06
C VAL A 114 -7.75 3.51 9.07
N HIS A 115 -8.34 4.64 8.68
CA HIS A 115 -9.78 4.82 8.54
C HIS A 115 -10.15 4.85 7.06
N ALA A 116 -11.08 3.99 6.66
CA ALA A 116 -11.55 3.90 5.28
C ALA A 116 -13.05 3.63 5.19
N ASP A 117 -13.66 4.16 4.14
CA ASP A 117 -15.05 3.87 3.80
C ASP A 117 -15.13 2.84 2.67
N LEU A 118 -16.14 2.00 2.74
CA LEU A 118 -16.51 1.10 1.65
C LEU A 118 -17.60 1.74 0.78
N GLU A 119 -17.30 1.94 -0.50
CA GLU A 119 -18.27 2.28 -1.53
C GLU A 119 -18.75 1.00 -2.22
N PHE A 120 -20.07 0.82 -2.34
CA PHE A 120 -20.67 -0.19 -3.19
C PHE A 120 -21.06 0.43 -4.53
N LEU A 121 -20.74 -0.25 -5.62
CA LEU A 121 -21.02 0.14 -7.00
C LEU A 121 -22.11 -0.79 -7.58
N PRO A 122 -23.41 -0.45 -7.47
CA PRO A 122 -24.51 -1.33 -7.85
C PRO A 122 -24.47 -1.80 -9.30
N ALA A 123 -23.97 -0.96 -10.21
CA ALA A 123 -23.83 -1.28 -11.63
C ALA A 123 -22.91 -2.48 -11.91
N ARG A 124 -22.05 -2.87 -10.96
CA ARG A 124 -21.08 -3.96 -11.09
C ARG A 124 -21.51 -5.26 -10.42
N ASP A 125 -22.58 -5.23 -9.61
CA ASP A 125 -23.22 -6.41 -9.02
C ASP A 125 -24.71 -6.10 -8.72
N PRO A 126 -25.59 -6.10 -9.74
CA PRO A 126 -26.99 -5.68 -9.61
C PRO A 126 -27.83 -6.56 -8.67
N GLU A 127 -27.41 -7.80 -8.45
CA GLU A 127 -28.11 -8.77 -7.59
C GLU A 127 -27.73 -8.61 -6.11
N ALA A 128 -26.61 -7.95 -5.83
CA ALA A 128 -26.16 -7.72 -4.46
C ALA A 128 -26.88 -6.56 -3.79
N ARG A 129 -27.13 -6.73 -2.49
CA ARG A 129 -27.51 -5.65 -1.58
C ARG A 129 -26.29 -5.12 -0.85
N VAL A 130 -26.34 -3.84 -0.49
CA VAL A 130 -25.29 -3.13 0.26
C VAL A 130 -24.72 -3.94 1.44
N PRO A 131 -25.52 -4.57 2.32
CA PRO A 131 -24.99 -5.26 3.51
C PRO A 131 -24.05 -6.43 3.19
N LYS A 132 -24.20 -7.08 2.03
CA LYS A 132 -23.39 -8.24 1.61
C LYS A 132 -21.91 -7.99 1.79
N TYR A 133 -21.41 -6.86 1.29
CA TYR A 133 -19.98 -6.56 1.29
C TYR A 133 -19.46 -6.07 2.64
N HIS A 134 -20.29 -5.34 3.39
CA HIS A 134 -20.00 -4.91 4.75
C HIS A 134 -19.84 -6.12 5.68
N GLU A 135 -20.81 -7.05 5.68
CA GLU A 135 -20.76 -8.27 6.50
C GLU A 135 -19.61 -9.20 6.08
N MET A 136 -19.32 -9.30 4.78
CA MET A 136 -18.18 -10.06 4.28
C MET A 136 -16.85 -9.50 4.79
N PHE A 137 -16.67 -8.18 4.75
CA PHE A 137 -15.45 -7.54 5.22
C PHE A 137 -15.30 -7.72 6.73
N GLU A 138 -16.34 -7.41 7.51
CA GLU A 138 -16.33 -7.51 8.97
C GLU A 138 -16.00 -8.92 9.44
N ARG A 139 -16.63 -9.94 8.84
CA ARG A 139 -16.35 -11.34 9.16
C ARG A 139 -14.90 -11.73 8.85
N ARG A 140 -14.35 -11.25 7.72
CA ARG A 140 -12.97 -11.56 7.34
C ARG A 140 -11.97 -10.86 8.24
N ALA A 141 -12.14 -9.56 8.41
CA ALA A 141 -11.26 -8.73 9.21
C ALA A 141 -11.23 -9.17 10.69
N SER A 142 -12.38 -9.51 11.29
CA SER A 142 -12.47 -10.02 12.67
C SER A 142 -11.81 -11.38 12.86
N LYS A 143 -11.80 -12.24 11.83
CA LYS A 143 -11.18 -13.57 11.86
C LYS A 143 -9.73 -13.59 11.37
N GLY A 144 -9.15 -12.43 11.02
CA GLY A 144 -7.81 -12.36 10.43
C GLY A 144 -7.73 -13.00 9.03
N GLN A 145 -8.85 -13.14 8.32
CA GLN A 145 -8.88 -13.74 6.99
C GLN A 145 -8.62 -12.70 5.90
N CYS A 146 -7.82 -13.08 4.92
CA CYS A 146 -7.49 -12.25 3.76
C CYS A 146 -7.37 -13.11 2.50
N VAL A 147 -7.55 -12.50 1.32
CA VAL A 147 -7.30 -13.15 0.02
C VAL A 147 -5.80 -13.35 -0.18
N ASN A 148 -5.02 -12.33 0.13
CA ASN A 148 -3.56 -12.36 0.14
C ASN A 148 -3.10 -11.72 1.45
N GLN A 149 -1.94 -12.11 1.97
CA GLN A 149 -1.35 -11.47 3.14
C GLN A 149 -1.15 -9.96 2.87
N PRO A 150 -1.77 -9.05 3.65
CA PRO A 150 -1.49 -7.63 3.53
C PRO A 150 -0.02 -7.35 3.82
N TYR A 151 0.54 -6.32 3.20
CA TYR A 151 1.95 -5.97 3.33
C TYR A 151 2.17 -4.45 3.37
N LEU A 152 3.25 -4.01 3.99
CA LEU A 152 3.59 -2.61 4.23
C LEU A 152 4.50 -2.08 3.14
N GLY A 153 3.89 -1.79 1.99
CA GLY A 153 4.54 -1.18 0.82
C GLY A 153 5.13 -2.19 -0.17
N THR A 154 6.00 -3.09 0.27
CA THR A 154 6.53 -4.19 -0.57
C THR A 154 6.21 -5.56 0.04
N ARG A 155 6.09 -6.61 -0.79
CA ARG A 155 5.66 -7.96 -0.36
C ARG A 155 6.58 -8.62 0.68
N GLU A 156 7.82 -8.16 0.81
CA GLU A 156 8.78 -8.64 1.80
C GLU A 156 8.37 -8.27 3.24
N PHE A 157 7.47 -7.30 3.40
CA PHE A 157 7.09 -6.74 4.69
C PHE A 157 5.63 -7.07 5.00
N ALA A 158 5.37 -8.28 5.48
CA ALA A 158 4.01 -8.69 5.88
C ALA A 158 3.45 -7.79 6.98
N ALA A 159 2.19 -7.38 6.81
CA ALA A 159 1.45 -6.56 7.76
C ALA A 159 0.56 -7.45 8.64
N HIS A 160 0.64 -7.27 9.96
CA HIS A 160 -0.39 -7.72 10.87
C HIS A 160 -1.54 -6.72 10.82
N PHE A 161 -2.78 -7.21 10.84
CA PHE A 161 -3.95 -6.36 10.85
C PHE A 161 -4.95 -6.77 11.92
N ARG A 162 -5.65 -5.78 12.47
CA ARG A 162 -6.73 -5.96 13.45
C ARG A 162 -7.86 -4.99 13.16
N LEU A 163 -9.10 -5.48 13.13
CA LEU A 163 -10.29 -4.63 13.02
C LEU A 163 -10.53 -3.93 14.36
N ILE A 164 -10.67 -2.61 14.32
CA ILE A 164 -11.01 -1.79 15.49
C ILE A 164 -12.50 -1.44 15.43
N ALA A 165 -13.25 -1.84 16.46
CA ALA A 165 -14.68 -1.55 16.58
C ALA A 165 -14.95 -0.17 17.20
N ASP A 166 -14.18 0.21 18.22
CA ASP A 166 -14.30 1.48 18.91
C ASP A 166 -12.92 2.14 19.10
N THR A 167 -12.70 3.23 18.36
CA THR A 167 -11.45 3.98 18.41
C THR A 167 -11.25 4.75 19.70
N ALA A 168 -12.29 4.97 20.50
CA ALA A 168 -12.17 5.68 21.79
C ALA A 168 -11.40 4.89 22.85
N THR A 169 -11.36 3.55 22.70
CA THR A 169 -10.63 2.64 23.62
C THR A 169 -9.16 2.45 23.25
N GLU A 170 -8.74 3.00 22.13
CA GLU A 170 -7.44 2.73 21.53
C GLU A 170 -6.42 3.80 21.92
N PRO A 171 -5.11 3.47 21.93
CA PRO A 171 -4.08 4.45 22.26
C PRO A 171 -4.10 5.63 21.30
N ARG A 172 -3.73 6.81 21.80
CA ARG A 172 -3.57 8.00 20.95
C ARG A 172 -2.41 7.80 19.97
N PRO A 173 -2.47 8.42 18.77
CA PRO A 173 -1.31 8.50 17.90
C PRO A 173 -0.16 9.26 18.55
N ILE A 174 1.00 9.24 17.90
CA ILE A 174 2.17 10.00 18.33
C ILE A 174 1.84 11.50 18.40
N ASP A 175 2.36 12.18 19.42
CA ASP A 175 2.19 13.63 19.56
C ASP A 175 3.25 14.38 18.73
N GLU A 176 3.18 14.19 17.41
CA GLU A 176 4.11 14.79 16.46
C GLU A 176 3.37 15.50 15.32
N THR A 177 3.74 16.75 15.06
CA THR A 177 3.27 17.51 13.90
C THR A 177 4.44 17.75 12.95
N ARG A 178 4.28 17.35 11.69
CA ARG A 178 5.33 17.41 10.67
C ARG A 178 4.73 17.65 9.29
N ASP A 179 5.32 18.57 8.52
CA ASP A 179 5.09 18.64 7.08
C ASP A 179 5.89 17.52 6.40
N LEU A 180 5.18 16.56 5.79
CA LEU A 180 5.76 15.40 5.13
C LEU A 180 6.07 15.68 3.65
N GLY A 181 5.74 16.88 3.17
CA GLY A 181 5.91 17.27 1.78
C GLY A 181 4.94 16.56 0.83
N PHE A 182 5.30 16.49 -0.44
CA PHE A 182 4.50 15.76 -1.43
C PHE A 182 4.67 14.25 -1.26
N MET A 183 3.55 13.56 -1.16
CA MET A 183 3.48 12.11 -1.02
C MET A 183 2.54 11.54 -2.08
N LEU A 184 2.85 10.33 -2.55
CA LEU A 184 1.96 9.57 -3.42
C LEU A 184 0.60 9.41 -2.73
N HIS A 185 -0.46 9.88 -3.39
CA HIS A 185 -1.84 9.63 -3.00
C HIS A 185 -2.25 8.25 -3.48
N ASP A 186 -2.34 8.08 -4.80
CA ASP A 186 -2.68 6.82 -5.47
C ASP A 186 -2.29 6.86 -6.96
N LEU A 187 -2.52 5.74 -7.66
CA LEU A 187 -2.38 5.66 -9.11
C LEU A 187 -3.74 5.84 -9.79
N ASP A 188 -3.79 6.62 -10.87
CA ASP A 188 -4.95 6.71 -11.76
C ASP A 188 -4.92 5.55 -12.76
N PHE A 189 -5.92 4.68 -12.67
CA PHE A 189 -6.09 3.52 -13.55
C PHE A 189 -7.09 3.78 -14.68
N SER A 190 -7.47 5.04 -14.95
CA SER A 190 -8.31 5.41 -16.10
C SER A 190 -7.73 4.89 -17.42
N ASN A 191 -6.40 4.98 -17.59
CA ASN A 191 -5.64 4.26 -18.59
C ASN A 191 -4.85 3.11 -17.95
N THR A 192 -5.38 1.89 -18.02
CA THR A 192 -4.74 0.70 -17.42
C THR A 192 -3.38 0.34 -18.02
N ALA A 193 -3.09 0.77 -19.26
CA ALA A 193 -1.80 0.53 -19.90
C ALA A 193 -0.70 1.47 -19.39
N ASP A 194 -1.07 2.63 -18.83
CA ASP A 194 -0.12 3.62 -18.31
C ASP A 194 -0.68 4.33 -17.07
N PRO A 195 -0.71 3.65 -15.90
CA PRO A 195 -1.27 4.22 -14.69
C PRO A 195 -0.45 5.41 -14.18
N GLN A 196 -1.08 6.59 -14.09
CA GLN A 196 -0.40 7.83 -13.72
C GLN A 196 -0.40 8.05 -12.20
N PRO A 197 0.73 8.40 -11.56
CA PRO A 197 0.77 8.69 -10.14
C PRO A 197 0.15 10.06 -9.84
N ARG A 198 -0.70 10.11 -8.81
CA ARG A 198 -1.21 11.36 -8.23
C ARG A 198 -0.67 11.56 -6.84
N PHE A 199 -0.43 12.81 -6.48
CA PHE A 199 0.25 13.24 -5.28
C PHE A 199 -0.59 14.26 -4.51
N PHE A 200 -0.32 14.39 -3.22
CA PHE A 200 -0.87 15.45 -2.38
C PHE A 200 0.21 15.92 -1.41
N ARG A 201 0.10 17.14 -0.89
CA ARG A 201 0.98 17.61 0.18
C ARG A 201 0.45 17.09 1.51
N ALA A 202 1.18 16.16 2.11
CA ALA A 202 0.78 15.52 3.34
C ALA A 202 1.28 16.34 4.54
N LEU A 203 0.34 16.74 5.38
CA LEU A 203 0.61 17.30 6.69
C LEU A 203 0.19 16.28 7.74
N MET A 204 1.09 15.98 8.67
CA MET A 204 0.78 15.20 9.86
C MET A 204 0.59 16.17 11.02
N GLU A 205 -0.56 16.15 11.66
CA GLU A 205 -0.88 16.94 12.84
C GLU A 205 -1.21 16.00 14.00
N GLN A 206 -0.44 16.06 15.08
CA GLN A 206 -0.59 15.16 16.23
C GLN A 206 -0.68 13.68 15.82
N GLY A 207 0.22 13.27 14.91
CA GLY A 207 0.30 11.91 14.38
C GLY A 207 -0.81 11.56 13.39
N VAL A 208 -1.66 12.50 12.98
CA VAL A 208 -2.79 12.26 12.07
C VAL A 208 -2.53 12.90 10.71
N VAL A 209 -2.64 12.10 9.65
CA VAL A 209 -2.65 12.56 8.25
C VAL A 209 -4.08 12.47 7.72
N GLN A 210 -4.66 13.61 7.36
CA GLN A 210 -5.94 13.65 6.65
C GLN A 210 -5.70 13.35 5.16
N VAL A 211 -6.47 12.41 4.62
CA VAL A 211 -6.33 12.01 3.22
C VAL A 211 -7.39 12.73 2.39
N PRO A 212 -7.01 13.62 1.47
CA PRO A 212 -7.97 14.31 0.63
C PRO A 212 -8.69 13.30 -0.28
N ALA A 213 -9.94 13.59 -0.61
CA ALA A 213 -10.70 12.80 -1.57
C ALA A 213 -9.98 12.80 -2.94
N TRP A 214 -10.10 11.70 -3.69
CA TRP A 214 -9.47 11.54 -5.00
C TRP A 214 -9.72 12.72 -5.97
N ASN A 215 -10.92 13.27 -5.91
CA ASN A 215 -11.42 14.38 -6.73
C ASN A 215 -11.20 15.77 -6.09
N SER A 216 -10.47 15.87 -4.96
CA SER A 216 -10.08 17.16 -4.39
C SER A 216 -9.03 17.86 -5.26
N VAL A 217 -9.07 19.20 -5.26
CA VAL A 217 -8.07 20.09 -5.90
C VAL A 217 -6.67 19.95 -5.27
N GLU A 218 -6.59 19.40 -4.07
CA GLU A 218 -5.34 19.12 -3.37
C GLU A 218 -4.57 17.96 -3.99
N VAL A 219 -5.27 17.05 -4.69
CA VAL A 219 -4.68 15.89 -5.35
C VAL A 219 -4.27 16.27 -6.78
N ARG A 220 -2.99 16.16 -7.09
CA ARG A 220 -2.38 16.64 -8.34
C ARG A 220 -1.61 15.53 -9.04
N GLY A 221 -1.58 15.56 -10.37
CA GLY A 221 -0.92 14.57 -11.22
C GLY A 221 -1.59 14.54 -12.58
#